data_AF-A0A556V9Y5-F1
#
_entry.id   AF-A0A556V9Y5-F1
#
_cell.length_a   1.000
_cell.length_b   1.000
_cell.length_c   1.000
_cell.angle_alpha   90.00
_cell.angle_beta   90.00
_cell.angle_gamma   90.00
#
_symmetry.space_group_name_H-M   'P 1'
#
loop_
_entity.id
_entity.type
_entity.pdbx_description
1 polymer ?
#
loop_
_entity_poly.entity_id
_entity_poly.type
_entity_poly.pdbx_seq_one_letter_code
_entity_poly.pdbx_strand_id
1 'polypeptide(L)'
;MALTDKHKVKRQRLDRICEGIRPQILNGPMHPRPLVALLDGRDCTVEMPILKDLATVAFCDAQSTQEIHEKVLNEAVGAMMYHTITLTREDLEKFKALRIIIRIGSGYDNVDIKAAGELGIAVCNIPSAAVEETADSTMCHILNLYRRNTWLYQALREGTRVQSVEQIREVASGAARIRGETLGLIGFAVRAKAFGFSVIFYDPYLQDGLERALGVQRVYTLQDLLYQSDCGAFLVNTARGGLVDEKALAHALKEGRIRGAALDVHENEPFRFPPGIVGVAPGGITAAMEGMVPGGVPVTHSLPSVTHPSQAPSPNQPSKHGESREHLTEQ
;
A
#
# COMPACT_ATOMS: atom_id res chain seq x y z
N MET A 1 0.33 24.57 -52.30
CA MET A 1 0.41 23.27 -51.60
C MET A 1 0.13 23.54 -50.13
N ALA A 2 -1.12 23.34 -49.70
CA ALA A 2 -1.62 23.86 -48.43
C ALA A 2 -1.08 23.05 -47.24
N LEU A 3 -0.46 23.75 -46.27
CA LEU A 3 -0.12 23.20 -44.97
C LEU A 3 -1.41 22.95 -44.18
N THR A 4 -1.78 21.68 -44.05
CA THR A 4 -2.83 21.24 -43.14
C THR A 4 -2.33 21.36 -41.70
N ASP A 5 -3.05 22.18 -40.93
CA ASP A 5 -2.82 22.45 -39.52
C ASP A 5 -2.91 21.16 -38.68
N LYS A 6 -1.76 20.69 -38.17
CA LYS A 6 -1.61 19.45 -37.40
C LYS A 6 -2.44 19.47 -36.10
N HIS A 7 -2.88 20.63 -35.61
CA HIS A 7 -3.77 20.73 -34.45
C HIS A 7 -5.22 20.36 -34.79
N LYS A 8 -5.70 20.65 -36.01
CA LYS A 8 -7.05 20.26 -36.45
C LYS A 8 -7.18 18.73 -36.56
N VAL A 9 -6.13 18.06 -37.02
CA VAL A 9 -6.11 16.59 -37.21
C VAL A 9 -6.10 15.85 -35.87
N LYS A 10 -5.40 16.37 -34.84
CA LYS A 10 -5.42 15.78 -33.49
C LYS A 10 -6.79 15.92 -32.80
N ARG A 11 -7.47 17.05 -32.99
CA ARG A 11 -8.81 17.30 -32.39
C ARG A 11 -9.88 16.40 -32.99
N GLN A 12 -9.91 16.28 -34.32
CA GLN A 12 -10.79 15.35 -35.03
C GLN A 12 -10.59 13.88 -34.65
N ARG A 13 -9.37 13.49 -34.26
CA ARG A 13 -9.07 12.11 -33.84
C ARG A 13 -9.56 11.81 -32.42
N LEU A 14 -9.61 12.82 -31.54
CA LEU A 14 -10.23 12.70 -30.21
C LEU A 14 -11.75 12.63 -30.32
N ASP A 15 -12.34 13.51 -31.15
CA ASP A 15 -13.79 13.60 -31.33
C ASP A 15 -14.37 12.27 -31.89
N ARG A 16 -13.66 11.60 -32.79
CA ARG A 16 -14.05 10.28 -33.34
C ARG A 16 -13.95 9.12 -32.37
N ILE A 17 -13.14 9.21 -31.31
CA ILE A 17 -13.08 8.16 -30.27
C ILE A 17 -14.32 8.24 -29.36
N CYS A 18 -14.93 9.42 -29.26
CA CYS A 18 -16.11 9.67 -28.45
C CYS A 18 -17.44 9.40 -29.19
N GLU A 19 -17.43 9.16 -30.51
CA GLU A 19 -18.65 8.97 -31.32
C GLU A 19 -19.38 7.63 -31.05
N GLY A 20 -18.80 6.71 -30.27
CA GLY A 20 -19.38 5.39 -29.97
C GLY A 20 -19.63 5.09 -28.49
N ILE A 21 -19.36 6.04 -27.59
CA ILE A 21 -19.62 5.90 -26.14
C ILE A 21 -20.93 6.65 -25.87
N ARG A 22 -21.75 6.14 -24.93
CA ARG A 22 -23.04 6.69 -24.47
C ARG A 22 -23.14 8.22 -24.52
N PRO A 23 -24.36 8.79 -24.67
CA PRO A 23 -24.57 10.24 -24.78
C PRO A 23 -23.76 10.98 -23.70
N GLN A 24 -23.22 12.15 -24.09
CA GLN A 24 -22.55 13.07 -23.17
C GLN A 24 -23.21 12.98 -21.80
N ILE A 25 -22.44 12.74 -20.74
CA ILE A 25 -22.95 12.87 -19.37
C ILE A 25 -23.52 14.27 -19.31
N LEU A 26 -24.84 14.38 -19.50
CA LEU A 26 -25.55 15.63 -19.37
C LEU A 26 -25.21 16.03 -17.95
N ASN A 27 -24.51 17.16 -17.82
CA ASN A 27 -24.52 17.90 -16.58
C ASN A 27 -25.97 18.35 -16.42
N GLY A 28 -26.84 17.42 -16.01
CA GLY A 28 -28.16 17.72 -15.51
C GLY A 28 -28.01 18.70 -14.36
N PRO A 29 -29.10 19.38 -13.98
CA PRO A 29 -29.05 20.34 -12.88
C PRO A 29 -28.40 19.67 -11.66
N MET A 30 -27.21 20.14 -11.29
CA MET A 30 -26.54 19.67 -10.08
C MET A 30 -27.44 20.01 -8.91
N HIS A 31 -27.76 19.00 -8.09
CA HIS A 31 -28.39 19.26 -6.81
C HIS A 31 -27.53 20.28 -6.04
N PRO A 32 -28.14 21.26 -5.35
CA PRO A 32 -27.39 22.35 -4.69
C PRO A 32 -26.35 21.84 -3.69
N ARG A 33 -26.51 20.60 -3.20
CA ARG A 33 -25.51 19.86 -2.43
C ARG A 33 -25.51 18.37 -2.82
N PRO A 34 -24.62 17.91 -3.72
CA PRO A 34 -24.50 16.49 -4.05
C PRO A 34 -24.13 15.65 -2.81
N LEU A 35 -24.57 14.40 -2.79
CA LEU A 35 -24.21 13.42 -1.76
C LEU A 35 -22.86 12.77 -2.09
N VAL A 36 -21.95 12.79 -1.12
CA VAL A 36 -20.68 12.06 -1.13
C VAL A 36 -20.69 11.05 0.02
N ALA A 37 -20.50 9.78 -0.28
CA ALA A 37 -20.57 8.70 0.70
C ALA A 37 -19.20 8.06 0.96
N LEU A 38 -18.82 7.92 2.23
CA LEU A 38 -17.75 7.02 2.67
C LEU A 38 -18.33 5.62 2.85
N LEU A 39 -17.98 4.68 1.96
CA LEU A 39 -18.66 3.39 1.88
C LEU A 39 -18.34 2.45 3.05
N ASP A 40 -17.07 2.21 3.31
CA ASP A 40 -16.55 1.18 4.22
C ASP A 40 -15.82 1.77 5.43
N GLY A 41 -16.20 2.99 5.82
CA GLY A 41 -15.72 3.66 7.00
C GLY A 41 -16.84 4.36 7.76
N ARG A 42 -16.53 4.78 8.99
CA ARG A 42 -17.46 5.47 9.90
C ARG A 42 -17.04 6.90 10.22
N ASP A 43 -15.74 7.17 10.20
CA ASP A 43 -15.19 8.48 10.54
C ASP A 43 -15.05 9.33 9.27
N CYS A 44 -15.75 10.46 9.24
CA CYS A 44 -15.63 11.48 8.19
C CYS A 44 -15.15 12.84 8.75
N THR A 45 -14.50 12.86 9.91
CA THR A 45 -14.11 14.11 10.60
C THR A 45 -13.10 14.95 9.83
N VAL A 46 -12.33 14.33 8.92
CA VAL A 46 -11.37 15.03 8.05
C VAL A 46 -12.07 15.56 6.80
N GLU A 47 -12.91 14.75 6.16
CA GLU A 47 -13.55 15.05 4.88
C GLU A 47 -14.71 16.03 5.04
N MET A 48 -15.46 15.95 6.15
CA MET A 48 -16.60 16.84 6.41
C MET A 48 -16.21 18.32 6.37
N PRO A 49 -15.20 18.82 7.13
CA PRO A 49 -14.79 20.22 7.06
C PRO A 49 -14.34 20.69 5.68
N ILE A 50 -13.75 19.79 4.88
CA ILE A 50 -13.25 20.08 3.53
C ILE A 50 -14.41 20.24 2.53
N LEU A 51 -15.42 19.37 2.64
CA LEU A 51 -16.51 19.29 1.67
C LEU A 51 -17.79 20.02 2.12
N LYS A 52 -17.89 20.48 3.37
CA LYS A 52 -19.12 21.00 3.99
C LYS A 52 -19.84 22.06 3.14
N ASP A 53 -19.11 22.93 2.46
CA ASP A 53 -19.71 24.07 1.73
C ASP A 53 -20.21 23.65 0.34
N LEU A 54 -19.84 22.47 -0.14
CA LEU A 54 -20.08 22.00 -1.51
C LEU A 54 -20.96 20.73 -1.57
N ALA A 55 -20.85 19.84 -0.59
CA ALA A 55 -21.49 18.53 -0.63
C ALA A 55 -22.04 18.11 0.74
N THR A 56 -23.04 17.23 0.71
CA THR A 56 -23.47 16.50 1.90
C THR A 56 -22.57 15.27 2.04
N VAL A 57 -21.83 15.16 3.14
CA VAL A 57 -20.99 14.00 3.43
C VAL A 57 -21.74 13.04 4.34
N ALA A 58 -21.79 11.77 3.97
CA ALA A 58 -22.34 10.68 4.79
C ALA A 58 -21.37 9.51 4.82
N PHE A 59 -21.57 8.59 5.75
CA PHE A 59 -20.85 7.31 5.80
C PHE A 59 -21.83 6.15 5.81
N CYS A 60 -21.40 4.97 5.35
CA CYS A 60 -22.21 3.76 5.35
C CYS A 60 -21.71 2.70 6.33
N ASP A 61 -20.40 2.66 6.60
CA ASP A 61 -19.76 1.63 7.44
C ASP A 61 -20.05 0.20 6.95
N ALA A 62 -20.16 0.04 5.63
CA ALA A 62 -20.57 -1.18 4.96
C ALA A 62 -19.37 -2.06 4.59
N GLN A 63 -19.49 -3.36 4.79
CA GLN A 63 -18.49 -4.36 4.40
C GLN A 63 -18.86 -5.04 3.07
N SER A 64 -20.10 -4.83 2.62
CA SER A 64 -20.61 -5.34 1.36
C SER A 64 -21.60 -4.35 0.73
N THR A 65 -21.82 -4.45 -0.58
CA THR A 65 -22.75 -3.53 -1.27
C THR A 65 -24.21 -3.72 -0.87
N GLN A 66 -24.54 -4.87 -0.29
CA GLN A 66 -25.86 -5.19 0.25
C GLN A 66 -26.21 -4.35 1.50
N GLU A 67 -25.21 -3.85 2.22
CA GLU A 67 -25.38 -3.03 3.42
C GLU A 67 -25.50 -1.53 3.09
N ILE A 68 -25.23 -1.14 1.84
CA ILE A 68 -25.32 0.26 1.41
C ILE A 68 -26.81 0.65 1.32
N HIS A 69 -27.18 1.67 2.09
CA HIS A 69 -28.55 2.19 2.11
C HIS A 69 -29.02 2.65 0.71
N GLU A 70 -30.28 2.35 0.34
CA GLU A 70 -30.83 2.64 -0.99
C GLU A 70 -30.67 4.10 -1.42
N LYS A 71 -30.81 5.03 -0.47
CA LYS A 71 -30.57 6.47 -0.71
C LYS A 71 -29.16 6.74 -1.28
N VAL A 72 -28.13 6.08 -0.76
CA VAL A 72 -26.75 6.24 -1.26
C VAL A 72 -26.64 5.65 -2.67
N LEU A 73 -27.19 4.46 -2.91
CA LEU A 73 -27.19 3.84 -4.23
C LEU A 73 -27.91 4.72 -5.28
N ASN A 74 -29.00 5.38 -4.89
CA ASN A 74 -29.80 6.19 -5.80
C ASN A 74 -29.24 7.60 -6.02
N GLU A 75 -28.69 8.24 -4.98
CA GLU A 75 -28.40 9.69 -4.98
C GLU A 75 -26.91 10.04 -4.89
N ALA A 76 -26.03 9.13 -4.47
CA ALA A 76 -24.62 9.46 -4.30
C ALA A 76 -23.97 9.79 -5.65
N VAL A 77 -23.36 10.98 -5.72
CA VAL A 77 -22.63 11.47 -6.90
C VAL A 77 -21.14 11.12 -6.79
N GLY A 78 -20.62 11.07 -5.56
CA GLY A 78 -19.25 10.65 -5.27
C GLY A 78 -19.22 9.60 -4.17
N ALA A 79 -18.25 8.69 -4.26
CA ALA A 79 -17.96 7.73 -3.22
C ALA A 79 -16.47 7.78 -2.85
N MET A 80 -16.19 7.64 -1.56
CA MET A 80 -14.87 7.38 -1.01
C MET A 80 -14.90 5.99 -0.38
N MET A 81 -13.83 5.24 -0.52
CA MET A 81 -13.75 3.90 0.06
C MET A 81 -12.31 3.51 0.35
N TYR A 82 -12.11 2.61 1.31
CA TYR A 82 -10.88 1.91 1.66
C TYR A 82 -10.78 0.59 0.89
N HIS A 83 -10.08 -0.40 1.45
CA HIS A 83 -9.80 -1.69 0.81
C HIS A 83 -10.76 -2.80 1.24
N THR A 84 -11.68 -2.54 2.18
CA THR A 84 -12.46 -3.59 2.85
C THR A 84 -13.78 -3.91 2.15
N ILE A 85 -14.24 -3.03 1.25
CA ILE A 85 -15.36 -3.31 0.33
C ILE A 85 -14.86 -3.50 -1.10
N THR A 86 -15.48 -4.42 -1.84
CA THR A 86 -15.20 -4.68 -3.27
C THR A 86 -16.39 -4.25 -4.11
N LEU A 87 -16.11 -3.58 -5.24
CA LEU A 87 -17.12 -3.14 -6.20
C LEU A 87 -16.93 -3.85 -7.54
N THR A 88 -17.71 -4.90 -7.76
CA THR A 88 -17.82 -5.60 -9.04
C THR A 88 -18.65 -4.80 -10.05
N ARG A 89 -18.74 -5.24 -11.30
CA ARG A 89 -19.69 -4.68 -12.28
C ARG A 89 -21.12 -4.66 -11.75
N GLU A 90 -21.60 -5.78 -11.20
CA GLU A 90 -22.98 -5.90 -10.70
C GLU A 90 -23.24 -4.92 -9.55
N ASP A 91 -22.21 -4.64 -8.74
CA ASP A 91 -22.28 -3.65 -7.68
C ASP A 91 -22.33 -2.22 -8.20
N LEU A 92 -21.49 -1.91 -9.18
CA LEU A 92 -21.43 -0.58 -9.79
C LEU A 92 -22.75 -0.22 -10.50
N GLU A 93 -23.42 -1.19 -11.12
CA GLU A 93 -24.72 -0.99 -11.78
C GLU A 93 -25.87 -0.64 -10.81
N LYS A 94 -25.70 -0.92 -9.51
CA LYS A 94 -26.67 -0.51 -8.47
C LYS A 94 -26.66 1.00 -8.28
N PHE A 95 -25.53 1.67 -8.49
CA PHE A 95 -25.42 3.11 -8.34
C PHE A 95 -26.05 3.85 -9.52
N LYS A 96 -27.02 4.74 -9.24
CA LYS A 96 -27.80 5.44 -10.28
C LYS A 96 -27.28 6.83 -10.64
N ALA A 97 -26.54 7.45 -9.73
CA ALA A 97 -26.04 8.82 -9.88
C ALA A 97 -24.50 8.95 -9.76
N LEU A 98 -23.80 7.85 -9.46
CA LEU A 98 -22.38 7.88 -9.13
C LEU A 98 -21.56 8.33 -10.35
N ARG A 99 -20.64 9.28 -10.14
CA ARG A 99 -19.75 9.82 -11.17
C ARG A 99 -18.27 9.62 -10.84
N ILE A 100 -17.94 9.48 -9.57
CA ILE A 100 -16.55 9.35 -9.12
C ILE A 100 -16.44 8.44 -7.90
N ILE A 101 -15.43 7.58 -7.92
CA ILE A 101 -14.97 6.77 -6.79
C ILE A 101 -13.54 7.19 -6.46
N ILE A 102 -13.27 7.50 -5.20
CA ILE A 102 -11.93 7.81 -4.69
C ILE A 102 -11.51 6.71 -3.72
N ARG A 103 -10.52 5.94 -4.13
CA ARG A 103 -9.82 5.00 -3.26
C ARG A 103 -8.89 5.76 -2.33
N ILE A 104 -9.21 5.76 -1.04
CA ILE A 104 -8.30 6.20 0.03
C ILE A 104 -7.22 5.13 0.20
N GLY A 105 -6.15 5.27 -0.56
CA GLY A 105 -5.05 4.31 -0.68
C GLY A 105 -4.51 4.22 -2.11
N SER A 106 -3.39 3.53 -2.29
CA SER A 106 -2.70 3.44 -3.59
C SER A 106 -3.32 2.39 -4.52
N GLY A 107 -3.61 1.19 -4.03
CA GLY A 107 -4.18 0.13 -4.86
C GLY A 107 -5.70 0.24 -5.03
N TYR A 108 -6.15 -0.19 -6.21
CA TYR A 108 -7.51 -0.05 -6.73
C TYR A 108 -8.03 -1.36 -7.32
N ASP A 109 -7.43 -2.48 -6.94
CA ASP A 109 -7.79 -3.85 -7.34
C ASP A 109 -9.18 -4.28 -6.85
N ASN A 110 -9.69 -3.67 -5.79
CA ASN A 110 -11.02 -3.90 -5.24
C ASN A 110 -12.15 -3.16 -5.99
N VAL A 111 -11.86 -2.53 -7.13
CA VAL A 111 -12.86 -1.88 -7.99
C VAL A 111 -12.67 -2.37 -9.43
N ASP A 112 -13.75 -2.83 -10.08
CA ASP A 112 -13.71 -3.09 -11.52
C ASP A 112 -13.65 -1.77 -12.29
N ILE A 113 -12.42 -1.25 -12.47
CA ILE A 113 -12.17 0.04 -13.12
C ILE A 113 -12.61 0.07 -14.59
N LYS A 114 -12.69 -1.11 -15.24
CA LYS A 114 -13.13 -1.19 -16.63
C LYS A 114 -14.66 -1.05 -16.69
N ALA A 115 -15.38 -1.78 -15.84
CA ALA A 115 -16.83 -1.61 -15.71
C ALA A 115 -17.19 -0.19 -15.26
N ALA A 116 -16.46 0.38 -14.30
CA ALA A 116 -16.65 1.76 -13.87
C ALA A 116 -16.51 2.74 -15.05
N GLY A 117 -15.45 2.60 -15.87
CA GLY A 117 -15.26 3.41 -17.07
C GLY A 117 -16.40 3.28 -18.09
N GLU A 118 -16.89 2.06 -18.34
CA GLU A 118 -18.04 1.80 -19.23
C GLU A 118 -19.35 2.42 -18.72
N LEU A 119 -19.51 2.50 -17.39
CA LEU A 119 -20.64 3.13 -16.72
C LEU A 119 -20.50 4.65 -16.58
N GLY A 120 -19.37 5.24 -17.00
CA GLY A 120 -19.11 6.68 -16.90
C GLY A 120 -18.69 7.13 -15.49
N ILE A 121 -18.17 6.21 -14.67
CA ILE A 121 -17.70 6.45 -13.31
C ILE A 121 -16.16 6.56 -13.35
N ALA A 122 -15.62 7.72 -12.97
CA ALA A 122 -14.18 7.89 -12.81
C ALA A 122 -13.71 7.19 -11.53
N VAL A 123 -12.52 6.57 -11.57
CA VAL A 123 -11.87 5.98 -10.39
C VAL A 123 -10.53 6.68 -10.17
N CYS A 124 -10.32 7.17 -8.95
CA CYS A 124 -9.09 7.81 -8.50
C CYS A 124 -8.50 7.06 -7.31
N ASN A 125 -7.19 7.20 -7.09
CA ASN A 125 -6.48 6.67 -5.93
C ASN A 125 -5.60 7.75 -5.29
N ILE A 126 -4.93 7.42 -4.19
CA ILE A 126 -3.95 8.28 -3.52
C ILE A 126 -2.59 7.55 -3.54
N PRO A 127 -1.78 7.73 -4.61
CA PRO A 127 -0.61 6.87 -4.86
C PRO A 127 0.59 7.13 -3.94
N SER A 128 0.66 8.31 -3.32
CA SER A 128 1.86 8.77 -2.59
C SER A 128 1.69 8.88 -1.08
N ALA A 129 0.56 8.42 -0.50
CA ALA A 129 0.25 8.70 0.90
C ALA A 129 1.11 7.93 1.92
N ALA A 130 1.60 6.74 1.56
CA ALA A 130 2.28 5.84 2.49
C ALA A 130 3.49 5.12 1.86
N VAL A 131 4.11 5.73 0.85
CA VAL A 131 5.19 5.08 0.07
C VAL A 131 6.40 4.75 0.96
N GLU A 132 6.78 5.67 1.83
CA GLU A 132 7.93 5.50 2.70
C GLU A 132 7.61 4.57 3.87
N GLU A 133 6.42 4.71 4.46
CA GLU A 133 5.94 3.90 5.56
C GLU A 133 5.79 2.43 5.16
N THR A 134 5.26 2.15 3.97
CA THR A 134 5.23 0.78 3.43
C THR A 134 6.65 0.26 3.24
N ALA A 135 7.57 1.05 2.69
CA ALA A 135 8.96 0.63 2.48
C ALA A 135 9.71 0.36 3.80
N ASP A 136 9.44 1.15 4.84
CA ASP A 136 10.00 0.98 6.18
C ASP A 136 9.48 -0.31 6.83
N SER A 137 8.17 -0.57 6.73
CA SER A 137 7.55 -1.82 7.20
C SER A 137 8.05 -3.05 6.44
N THR A 138 8.22 -2.96 5.11
CA THR A 138 8.83 -4.05 4.32
C THR A 138 10.25 -4.34 4.81
N MET A 139 11.09 -3.31 5.03
CA MET A 139 12.43 -3.51 5.57
C MET A 139 12.41 -4.10 6.99
N CYS A 140 11.46 -3.69 7.83
CA CYS A 140 11.25 -4.28 9.14
C CYS A 140 10.96 -5.79 9.04
N HIS A 141 10.07 -6.22 8.14
CA HIS A 141 9.80 -7.64 7.89
C HIS A 141 11.04 -8.40 7.41
N ILE A 142 11.78 -7.85 6.44
CA ILE A 142 13.02 -8.45 5.95
C ILE A 142 14.01 -8.63 7.12
N LEU A 143 14.24 -7.58 7.92
CA LEU A 143 15.16 -7.65 9.05
C LEU A 143 14.67 -8.62 10.13
N ASN A 144 13.36 -8.71 10.38
CA ASN A 144 12.78 -9.68 11.31
C ASN A 144 13.03 -11.12 10.87
N LEU A 145 12.98 -11.41 9.58
CA LEU A 145 13.30 -12.75 9.05
C LEU A 145 14.80 -13.06 9.19
N TYR A 146 15.68 -12.14 8.78
CA TYR A 146 17.13 -12.33 8.87
C TYR A 146 17.66 -12.36 10.31
N ARG A 147 17.02 -11.64 11.23
CA ARG A 147 17.47 -11.44 12.62
C ARG A 147 16.66 -12.17 13.66
N ARG A 148 15.50 -12.70 13.28
CA ARG A 148 14.58 -13.45 14.15
C ARG A 148 14.08 -12.64 15.35
N ASN A 149 14.10 -11.32 15.29
CA ASN A 149 13.80 -10.45 16.43
C ASN A 149 12.41 -10.75 17.02
N THR A 150 11.38 -10.85 16.18
CA THR A 150 10.02 -11.13 16.65
C THR A 150 9.86 -12.54 17.22
N TRP A 151 10.52 -13.53 16.63
CA TRP A 151 10.52 -14.90 17.18
C TRP A 151 11.27 -15.01 18.50
N LEU A 152 12.39 -14.30 18.65
CA LEU A 152 13.13 -14.23 19.92
C LEU A 152 12.30 -13.55 21.01
N TYR A 153 11.61 -12.45 20.68
CA TYR A 153 10.66 -11.81 21.58
C TYR A 153 9.54 -12.77 22.01
N GLN A 154 8.97 -13.50 21.05
CA GLN A 154 7.93 -14.49 21.33
C GLN A 154 8.42 -15.59 22.27
N ALA A 155 9.59 -16.19 22.00
CA ALA A 155 10.17 -17.22 22.85
C ALA A 155 10.37 -16.74 24.30
N LEU A 156 10.84 -15.50 24.49
CA LEU A 156 10.97 -14.91 25.82
C LEU A 156 9.62 -14.73 26.51
N ARG A 157 8.57 -14.30 25.78
CA ARG A 157 7.22 -14.22 26.34
C ARG A 157 6.63 -15.57 26.71
N GLU A 158 6.95 -16.61 25.95
CA GLU A 158 6.55 -18.00 26.20
C GLU A 158 7.34 -18.64 27.36
N GLY A 159 8.31 -17.93 27.92
CA GLY A 159 9.04 -18.32 29.13
C GLY A 159 10.36 -19.03 28.87
N THR A 160 10.83 -19.07 27.62
CA THR A 160 12.17 -19.60 27.30
C THR A 160 13.23 -18.83 28.08
N ARG A 161 14.07 -19.55 28.83
CA ARG A 161 15.19 -18.98 29.58
C ARG A 161 16.49 -19.22 28.83
N VAL A 162 17.23 -18.15 28.58
CA VAL A 162 18.49 -18.17 27.83
C VAL A 162 19.58 -17.60 28.74
N GLN A 163 20.56 -18.43 29.11
CA GLN A 163 21.65 -18.06 30.01
C GLN A 163 23.03 -18.33 29.41
N SER A 164 23.21 -19.45 28.70
CA SER A 164 24.50 -19.80 28.09
C SER A 164 24.58 -19.36 26.62
N VAL A 165 25.82 -19.28 26.11
CA VAL A 165 26.07 -18.94 24.70
C VAL A 165 25.50 -20.00 23.76
N GLU A 166 25.51 -21.27 24.17
CA GLU A 166 24.92 -22.38 23.43
C GLU A 166 23.41 -22.20 23.29
N GLN A 167 22.72 -21.83 24.37
CA GLN A 167 21.29 -21.54 24.34
C GLN A 167 20.96 -20.34 23.46
N ILE A 168 21.81 -19.31 23.44
CA ILE A 168 21.66 -18.16 22.52
C ILE A 168 21.76 -18.62 21.07
N ARG A 169 22.75 -19.46 20.74
CA ARG A 169 22.92 -20.00 19.38
C ARG A 169 21.75 -20.88 18.96
N GLU A 170 21.23 -21.68 19.89
CA GLU A 170 20.09 -22.56 19.65
C GLU A 170 18.81 -21.77 19.39
N VAL A 171 18.44 -20.84 20.28
CA VAL A 171 17.19 -20.07 20.15
C VAL A 171 17.23 -19.09 18.97
N ALA A 172 18.42 -18.57 18.62
CA ALA A 172 18.60 -17.70 17.47
C ALA A 172 19.00 -18.47 16.20
N SER A 173 18.96 -19.81 16.20
CA SER A 173 19.32 -20.61 15.03
C SER A 173 18.53 -20.19 13.79
N GLY A 174 19.18 -20.18 12.63
CA GLY A 174 18.61 -19.67 11.37
C GLY A 174 18.80 -18.16 11.14
N ALA A 175 19.23 -17.41 12.16
CA ALA A 175 19.74 -16.06 12.04
C ALA A 175 20.86 -15.97 10.99
N ALA A 176 20.71 -15.06 10.01
CA ALA A 176 21.65 -14.94 8.88
C ALA A 176 22.34 -13.57 8.84
N ARG A 177 23.50 -13.54 8.19
CA ARG A 177 24.22 -12.32 7.79
C ARG A 177 23.56 -11.77 6.53
N ILE A 178 23.36 -10.45 6.47
CA ILE A 178 22.71 -9.78 5.32
C ILE A 178 23.71 -9.43 4.21
N ARG A 179 24.90 -8.96 4.56
CA ARG A 179 25.85 -8.47 3.54
C ARG A 179 26.23 -9.60 2.57
N GLY A 180 26.03 -9.36 1.28
CA GLY A 180 26.32 -10.31 0.21
C GLY A 180 25.10 -11.08 -0.30
N GLU A 181 23.98 -11.01 0.42
CA GLU A 181 22.69 -11.57 0.02
C GLU A 181 22.09 -10.75 -1.13
N THR A 182 21.36 -11.42 -2.03
CA THR A 182 20.63 -10.85 -3.17
C THR A 182 19.12 -10.71 -2.88
N LEU A 183 18.68 -9.47 -2.65
CA LEU A 183 17.28 -9.14 -2.51
C LEU A 183 16.63 -8.91 -3.89
N GLY A 184 15.73 -9.82 -4.27
CA GLY A 184 14.88 -9.65 -5.45
C GLY A 184 13.60 -8.90 -5.16
N LEU A 185 13.29 -7.92 -5.99
CA LEU A 185 12.08 -7.12 -5.91
C LEU A 185 11.19 -7.38 -7.12
N ILE A 186 9.93 -7.74 -6.87
CA ILE A 186 8.86 -7.68 -7.87
C ILE A 186 8.22 -6.30 -7.68
N GLY A 187 8.72 -5.30 -8.40
CA GLY A 187 8.58 -3.88 -8.06
C GLY A 187 9.92 -3.25 -7.67
N PHE A 188 9.92 -2.13 -6.92
CA PHE A 188 11.13 -1.32 -6.74
C PHE A 188 11.29 -0.70 -5.34
N ALA A 189 12.50 -0.76 -4.73
CA ALA A 189 12.83 -0.15 -3.43
C ALA A 189 14.34 0.18 -3.30
N VAL A 190 14.68 1.28 -2.59
CA VAL A 190 16.06 1.83 -2.51
C VAL A 190 16.76 1.53 -1.17
N ARG A 191 16.02 1.34 -0.07
CA ARG A 191 16.55 1.29 1.32
C ARG A 191 17.50 0.10 1.58
N ALA A 192 17.30 -1.03 0.90
CA ALA A 192 18.04 -2.28 1.17
C ALA A 192 19.56 -2.19 0.94
N LYS A 193 20.03 -1.30 0.06
CA LYS A 193 21.47 -1.18 -0.28
C LYS A 193 22.35 -0.86 0.93
N ALA A 194 21.86 -0.04 1.86
CA ALA A 194 22.62 0.37 3.04
C ALA A 194 22.97 -0.83 3.96
N PHE A 195 22.18 -1.90 3.92
CA PHE A 195 22.42 -3.12 4.68
C PHE A 195 23.41 -4.08 4.01
N GLY A 196 23.86 -3.76 2.79
CA GLY A 196 24.79 -4.58 2.01
C GLY A 196 24.13 -5.66 1.15
N PHE A 197 22.83 -5.53 0.87
CA PHE A 197 22.16 -6.35 -0.13
C PHE A 197 22.62 -5.99 -1.55
N SER A 198 22.81 -7.00 -2.39
CA SER A 198 22.73 -6.86 -3.84
C SER A 198 21.25 -6.78 -4.22
N VAL A 199 20.82 -5.68 -4.86
CA VAL A 199 19.40 -5.49 -5.21
C VAL A 199 19.20 -5.78 -6.68
N ILE A 200 18.35 -6.76 -6.96
CA ILE A 200 17.86 -7.07 -8.30
C ILE A 200 16.35 -6.83 -8.36
N PHE A 201 15.82 -6.46 -9.53
CA PHE A 201 14.38 -6.27 -9.67
C PHE A 201 13.84 -6.74 -11.02
N TYR A 202 12.56 -7.08 -11.00
CA TYR A 202 11.76 -7.41 -12.17
C TYR A 202 10.51 -6.54 -12.19
N ASP A 203 10.32 -5.84 -13.30
CA ASP A 203 9.10 -5.11 -13.62
C ASP A 203 8.99 -5.07 -15.16
N PRO A 204 7.99 -5.72 -15.77
CA PRO A 204 7.85 -5.77 -17.23
C PRO A 204 7.22 -4.49 -17.83
N TYR A 205 6.71 -3.58 -17.00
CA TYR A 205 5.99 -2.38 -17.45
C TYR A 205 6.84 -1.11 -17.39
N LEU A 206 7.91 -1.12 -16.60
CA LEU A 206 8.85 0.00 -16.53
C LEU A 206 9.65 0.19 -17.81
N GLN A 207 9.90 1.44 -18.17
CA GLN A 207 10.80 1.82 -19.25
C GLN A 207 12.26 1.60 -18.84
N ASP A 208 13.11 1.35 -19.83
CA ASP A 208 14.55 1.17 -19.62
C ASP A 208 15.23 2.44 -19.11
N GLY A 209 16.26 2.26 -18.27
CA GLY A 209 17.14 3.33 -17.79
C GLY A 209 17.03 3.60 -16.29
N LEU A 210 15.93 3.22 -15.64
CA LEU A 210 15.75 3.41 -14.19
C LEU A 210 16.76 2.56 -13.40
N GLU A 211 17.06 1.37 -13.88
CA GLU A 211 18.06 0.46 -13.30
C GLU A 211 19.45 1.10 -13.23
N ARG A 212 19.82 1.87 -14.27
CA ARG A 212 21.10 2.59 -14.34
C ARG A 212 21.11 3.81 -13.43
N ALA A 213 20.04 4.59 -13.43
CA ALA A 213 19.93 5.78 -12.58
C ALA A 213 20.03 5.45 -11.09
N LEU A 214 19.51 4.29 -10.69
CA LEU A 214 19.48 3.86 -9.29
C LEU A 214 20.57 2.84 -8.96
N GLY A 215 21.38 2.43 -9.95
CA GLY A 215 22.50 1.51 -9.80
C GLY A 215 22.08 0.12 -9.30
N VAL A 216 20.95 -0.40 -9.75
CA VAL A 216 20.45 -1.75 -9.43
C VAL A 216 20.40 -2.60 -10.69
N GLN A 217 20.40 -3.93 -10.54
CA GLN A 217 20.32 -4.82 -11.69
C GLN A 217 18.85 -5.14 -12.00
N ARG A 218 18.46 -5.03 -13.26
CA ARG A 218 17.16 -5.48 -13.76
C ARG A 218 17.28 -6.87 -14.37
N VAL A 219 16.33 -7.74 -14.07
CA VAL A 219 16.09 -8.99 -14.80
C VAL A 219 14.77 -8.90 -15.56
N TYR A 220 14.63 -9.66 -16.63
CA TYR A 220 13.53 -9.50 -17.60
C TYR A 220 12.50 -10.64 -17.56
N THR A 221 12.71 -11.63 -16.70
CA THR A 221 11.72 -12.66 -16.42
C THR A 221 11.56 -12.84 -14.91
N LEU A 222 10.36 -13.21 -14.49
CA LEU A 222 10.11 -13.57 -13.09
C LEU A 222 10.98 -14.76 -12.67
N GLN A 223 11.22 -15.72 -13.57
CA GLN A 223 12.05 -16.88 -13.30
C GLN A 223 13.50 -16.50 -12.97
N ASP A 224 14.09 -15.58 -13.73
CA ASP A 224 15.44 -15.09 -13.47
C ASP A 224 15.54 -14.40 -12.11
N LEU A 225 14.50 -13.62 -11.75
CA LEU A 225 14.43 -12.98 -10.44
C LEU A 225 14.44 -14.03 -9.33
N LEU A 226 13.53 -15.00 -9.40
CA LEU A 226 13.36 -16.03 -8.36
C LEU A 226 14.60 -16.93 -8.23
N TYR A 227 15.33 -17.17 -9.33
CA TYR A 227 16.54 -17.98 -9.34
C TYR A 227 17.78 -17.23 -8.78
N GLN A 228 17.89 -15.92 -9.06
CA GLN A 228 19.05 -15.11 -8.66
C GLN A 228 18.89 -14.46 -7.28
N SER A 229 17.66 -14.26 -6.80
CA SER A 229 17.40 -13.88 -5.41
C SER A 229 17.89 -15.00 -4.49
N ASP A 230 18.25 -14.70 -3.23
CA ASP A 230 18.75 -15.73 -2.32
C ASP A 230 17.78 -16.92 -2.24
N CYS A 231 18.16 -17.97 -2.95
CA CYS A 231 17.26 -19.04 -3.36
C CYS A 231 16.83 -19.84 -2.13
N GLY A 232 15.55 -19.74 -1.77
CA GLY A 232 14.93 -20.51 -0.68
C GLY A 232 15.00 -19.88 0.71
N ALA A 233 15.47 -18.64 0.86
CA ALA A 233 15.53 -18.01 2.17
C ALA A 233 14.15 -17.46 2.60
N PHE A 234 13.68 -16.37 2.00
CA PHE A 234 12.57 -15.62 2.58
C PHE A 234 11.61 -15.05 1.54
N LEU A 235 10.33 -15.02 1.89
CA LEU A 235 9.30 -14.32 1.12
C LEU A 235 8.70 -13.19 1.96
N VAL A 236 8.57 -12.00 1.40
CA VAL A 236 7.88 -10.87 2.04
C VAL A 236 6.80 -10.36 1.10
N ASN A 237 5.58 -10.19 1.60
CA ASN A 237 4.48 -9.59 0.84
C ASN A 237 3.82 -8.47 1.65
N THR A 238 4.03 -7.24 1.19
CA THR A 238 3.35 -6.02 1.67
C THR A 238 2.62 -5.33 0.53
N ALA A 239 2.25 -6.09 -0.51
CA ALA A 239 1.58 -5.58 -1.69
C ALA A 239 0.09 -5.92 -1.67
N ARG A 240 -0.29 -7.11 -2.15
CA ARG A 240 -1.67 -7.62 -2.11
C ARG A 240 -1.69 -9.12 -1.82
N GLY A 241 -2.70 -9.57 -1.08
CA GLY A 241 -2.85 -10.97 -0.70
C GLY A 241 -2.95 -11.92 -1.88
N GLY A 242 -3.77 -11.59 -2.87
CA GLY A 242 -3.98 -12.41 -4.08
C GLY A 242 -2.76 -12.57 -5.00
N LEU A 243 -1.59 -12.02 -4.66
CA LEU A 243 -0.34 -12.24 -5.41
C LEU A 243 0.33 -13.57 -5.07
N VAL A 244 0.03 -14.15 -3.91
CA VAL A 244 0.68 -15.36 -3.40
C VAL A 244 -0.39 -16.42 -3.17
N ASP A 245 -0.17 -17.62 -3.72
CA ASP A 245 -0.95 -18.81 -3.35
C ASP A 245 -0.54 -19.26 -1.94
N GLU A 246 -1.41 -19.01 -0.96
CA GLU A 246 -1.13 -19.29 0.45
C GLU A 246 -1.01 -20.80 0.73
N LYS A 247 -1.68 -21.66 -0.04
CA LYS A 247 -1.57 -23.12 0.12
C LYS A 247 -0.22 -23.61 -0.37
N ALA A 248 0.24 -23.12 -1.52
CA ALA A 248 1.56 -23.42 -2.05
C ALA A 248 2.67 -22.90 -1.13
N LEU A 249 2.51 -21.69 -0.59
CA LEU A 249 3.43 -21.12 0.40
C LEU A 249 3.48 -21.97 1.67
N ALA A 250 2.33 -22.35 2.23
CA ALA A 250 2.27 -23.20 3.42
C ALA A 250 2.97 -24.55 3.20
N HIS A 251 2.81 -25.15 2.01
CA HIS A 251 3.53 -26.38 1.65
C HIS A 251 5.04 -26.17 1.54
N ALA A 252 5.47 -25.07 0.92
CA ALA A 252 6.88 -24.72 0.77
C ALA A 252 7.58 -24.47 2.11
N LEU A 253 6.89 -23.82 3.05
CA LEU A 253 7.37 -23.61 4.42
C LEU A 253 7.49 -24.94 5.18
N LYS A 254 6.48 -25.82 5.08
CA LYS A 254 6.49 -27.15 5.72
C LYS A 254 7.62 -28.04 5.22
N GLU A 255 7.93 -27.97 3.92
CA GLU A 255 9.02 -28.73 3.31
C GLU A 255 10.40 -28.07 3.47
N GLY A 256 10.48 -26.86 4.05
CA GLY A 256 11.72 -26.11 4.18
C GLY A 256 12.30 -25.61 2.85
N ARG A 257 11.50 -25.61 1.76
CA ARG A 257 11.88 -24.98 0.48
C ARG A 257 11.95 -23.46 0.59
N ILE A 258 11.18 -22.88 1.51
CA ILE A 258 11.25 -21.49 1.94
C ILE A 258 11.53 -21.51 3.45
N ARG A 259 12.57 -20.80 3.90
CA ARG A 259 12.96 -20.76 5.33
C ARG A 259 11.98 -19.96 6.18
N GLY A 260 11.37 -18.92 5.63
CA GLY A 260 10.35 -18.14 6.32
C GLY A 260 9.60 -17.19 5.42
N ALA A 261 8.45 -16.72 5.89
CA ALA A 261 7.67 -15.71 5.20
C ALA A 261 7.12 -14.66 6.17
N ALA A 262 6.99 -13.43 5.70
CA ALA A 262 6.34 -12.34 6.40
C ALA A 262 5.29 -11.70 5.47
N LEU A 263 4.03 -11.80 5.86
CA LEU A 263 2.89 -11.32 5.09
C LEU A 263 2.19 -10.23 5.90
N ASP A 264 2.06 -9.05 5.32
CA ASP A 264 1.23 -7.95 5.84
C ASP A 264 -0.20 -8.02 5.26
N VAL A 265 -0.35 -8.70 4.13
CA VAL A 265 -1.58 -8.87 3.35
C VAL A 265 -1.85 -10.33 3.06
N HIS A 266 -3.13 -10.71 3.01
CA HIS A 266 -3.58 -12.11 2.90
C HIS A 266 -4.69 -12.27 1.86
N GLU A 267 -4.88 -13.46 1.29
CA GLU A 267 -5.94 -13.75 0.33
C GLU A 267 -7.33 -13.43 0.89
N ASN A 268 -7.53 -13.71 2.18
CA ASN A 268 -8.77 -13.46 2.91
C ASN A 268 -8.49 -12.63 4.16
N GLU A 269 -9.07 -11.43 4.21
CA GLU A 269 -8.93 -10.51 5.34
C GLU A 269 -10.30 -10.27 6.00
N PRO A 270 -10.38 -10.18 7.35
CA PRO A 270 -9.26 -10.15 8.30
C PRO A 270 -8.60 -11.51 8.51
N PHE A 271 -7.26 -11.51 8.52
CA PHE A 271 -6.48 -12.73 8.75
C PHE A 271 -6.66 -13.27 10.17
N ARG A 272 -6.77 -14.60 10.31
CA ARG A 272 -6.80 -15.29 11.60
C ARG A 272 -5.85 -16.47 11.58
N PHE A 273 -5.02 -16.56 12.61
CA PHE A 273 -4.18 -17.74 12.80
C PHE A 273 -5.06 -18.97 13.04
N PRO A 274 -4.80 -20.08 12.34
CA PRO A 274 -5.44 -21.36 12.64
C PRO A 274 -5.18 -21.76 14.10
N PRO A 275 -6.17 -22.36 14.79
CA PRO A 275 -5.99 -22.90 16.13
C PRO A 275 -4.82 -23.91 16.14
N GLY A 276 -3.87 -23.73 17.06
CA GLY A 276 -2.72 -24.65 17.23
C GLY A 276 -1.43 -24.26 16.51
N ILE A 277 -1.41 -23.16 15.74
CA ILE A 277 -0.16 -22.51 15.29
C ILE A 277 0.23 -21.49 16.36
N VAL A 278 0.72 -21.99 17.49
CA VAL A 278 1.30 -21.19 18.59
C VAL A 278 2.53 -21.94 19.11
N GLY A 279 3.69 -21.29 19.06
CA GLY A 279 4.86 -21.65 19.84
C GLY A 279 5.86 -22.57 19.15
N VAL A 280 7.14 -22.20 19.26
CA VAL A 280 8.27 -23.13 19.10
C VAL A 280 8.13 -24.16 20.21
N ALA A 281 8.06 -25.44 19.87
CA ALA A 281 7.91 -26.51 20.86
C ALA A 281 9.08 -26.47 21.88
N PRO A 282 8.81 -26.59 23.19
CA PRO A 282 9.86 -26.67 24.20
C PRO A 282 10.45 -28.08 24.20
N GLY A 283 11.71 -28.18 23.79
CA GLY A 283 12.45 -29.43 23.74
C GLY A 283 13.10 -29.55 22.38
N GLY A 284 14.43 -29.45 22.34
CA GLY A 284 15.18 -29.48 21.10
C GLY A 284 14.86 -30.71 20.25
N ILE A 285 15.19 -30.60 18.96
CA ILE A 285 15.48 -31.63 17.94
C ILE A 285 14.79 -31.30 16.59
N THR A 286 15.62 -31.34 15.54
CA THR A 286 15.35 -31.56 14.10
C THR A 286 14.41 -30.63 13.34
N ALA A 287 14.84 -30.28 12.12
CA ALA A 287 14.10 -29.57 11.09
C ALA A 287 12.66 -30.09 10.93
N ALA A 288 11.68 -29.36 11.45
CA ALA A 288 10.32 -29.35 10.96
C ALA A 288 9.55 -28.16 11.56
N MET A 289 8.95 -27.36 10.68
CA MET A 289 7.90 -26.37 10.93
C MET A 289 8.32 -25.05 11.61
N GLU A 290 8.75 -24.08 10.80
CA GLU A 290 8.72 -22.66 11.16
C GLU A 290 7.42 -22.04 10.60
N GLY A 291 6.46 -21.79 11.50
CA GLY A 291 5.15 -21.23 11.18
C GLY A 291 5.05 -19.74 11.48
N MET A 292 4.19 -19.09 10.69
CA MET A 292 3.83 -17.67 10.64
C MET A 292 3.75 -16.96 12.01
N VAL A 293 4.34 -15.75 12.09
CA VAL A 293 4.45 -14.90 13.30
C VAL A 293 3.08 -14.39 13.75
N PRO A 294 2.70 -14.48 15.04
CA PRO A 294 1.48 -13.87 15.56
C PRO A 294 1.56 -12.33 15.66
N GLY A 295 0.48 -11.67 15.23
CA GLY A 295 0.03 -10.39 15.78
C GLY A 295 0.78 -9.14 15.37
N GLY A 296 0.51 -8.64 14.16
CA GLY A 296 0.54 -7.19 13.94
C GLY A 296 -0.62 -6.55 14.71
N VAL A 297 -0.32 -5.58 15.57
CA VAL A 297 -1.34 -4.64 16.06
C VAL A 297 -1.92 -3.99 14.80
N PRO A 298 -3.26 -3.93 14.60
CA PRO A 298 -3.81 -3.16 13.51
C PRO A 298 -3.39 -1.71 13.72
N VAL A 299 -2.44 -1.23 12.92
CA VAL A 299 -2.13 0.19 12.85
C VAL A 299 -3.35 0.82 12.18
N THR A 300 -4.26 1.33 13.00
CA THR A 300 -5.30 2.24 12.53
C THR A 300 -4.58 3.38 11.81
N HIS A 301 -4.85 3.56 10.51
CA HIS A 301 -4.39 4.71 9.74
C HIS A 301 -5.14 5.97 10.21
N SER A 302 -4.90 6.40 11.45
CA SER A 302 -5.16 7.78 11.84
C SER A 302 -3.97 8.59 11.38
N LEU A 303 -4.14 9.33 10.27
CA LEU A 303 -3.23 10.40 9.85
C LEU A 303 -3.00 11.33 11.05
N PRO A 304 -1.75 11.54 11.50
CA PRO A 304 -1.48 12.61 12.43
C PRO A 304 -1.74 13.95 11.73
N SER A 305 -2.41 14.87 12.42
CA SER A 305 -2.54 16.25 11.97
C SER A 305 -1.15 16.89 11.89
N VAL A 306 -0.67 17.12 10.67
CA VAL A 306 0.56 17.89 10.44
C VAL A 306 0.25 19.34 10.78
N THR A 307 0.73 19.82 11.92
CA THR A 307 0.82 21.24 12.22
C THR A 307 1.91 21.85 11.35
N HIS A 308 1.53 22.63 10.35
CA HIS A 308 2.49 23.44 9.59
C HIS A 308 3.17 24.46 10.52
N PRO A 309 4.50 24.48 10.65
CA PRO A 309 5.18 25.64 11.21
C PRO A 309 4.95 26.83 10.27
N SER A 310 4.47 27.93 10.83
CA SER A 310 4.24 29.17 10.10
C SER A 310 5.56 29.75 9.59
N GLN A 311 5.61 29.94 8.27
CA GLN A 311 6.54 30.82 7.54
C GLN A 311 8.01 30.37 7.45
N ALA A 312 8.35 29.73 6.34
CA ALA A 312 9.69 29.84 5.76
C ALA A 312 9.73 31.07 4.81
N PRO A 313 10.69 31.99 4.92
CA PRO A 313 10.76 33.16 4.04
C PRO A 313 11.26 32.77 2.63
N SER A 314 10.63 33.37 1.62
CA SER A 314 10.90 33.14 0.19
C SER A 314 12.22 33.81 -0.27
N PRO A 315 12.97 33.28 -1.25
CA PRO A 315 14.38 33.63 -1.49
C PRO A 315 14.67 35.01 -2.12
N ASN A 316 13.70 35.91 -2.25
CA ASN A 316 13.84 37.15 -3.03
C ASN A 316 13.38 38.42 -2.29
N GLN A 317 13.94 38.72 -1.11
CA GLN A 317 13.84 40.07 -0.53
C GLN A 317 15.22 40.62 -0.10
N PRO A 318 15.55 41.88 -0.44
CA PRO A 318 16.80 42.51 -0.04
C PRO A 318 16.73 42.98 1.42
N SER A 319 17.79 42.71 2.17
CA SER A 319 17.93 43.11 3.58
C SER A 319 18.02 44.63 3.73
N LYS A 320 17.10 45.22 4.51
CA LYS A 320 17.30 46.56 5.06
C LYS A 320 17.90 46.44 6.45
N HIS A 321 19.17 46.84 6.58
CA HIS A 321 19.77 47.15 7.87
C HIS A 321 19.15 48.44 8.41
N GLY A 322 18.63 48.37 9.65
CA GLY A 322 18.22 49.52 10.43
C GLY A 322 18.74 49.36 11.84
N GLU A 323 19.73 50.18 12.18
CA GLU A 323 20.31 50.34 13.52
C GLU A 323 19.25 50.86 14.50
N SER A 324 19.25 50.36 15.73
CA SER A 324 18.85 51.11 16.93
C SER A 324 19.45 50.44 18.17
N ARG A 325 20.35 51.19 18.80
CA ARG A 325 21.10 50.89 20.03
C ARG A 325 20.25 51.08 21.29
N GLU A 326 20.69 50.41 22.36
CA GLU A 326 20.58 50.74 23.81
C GLU A 326 19.18 50.64 24.46
N HIS A 327 18.98 50.04 25.64
CA HIS A 327 19.73 50.20 26.90
C HIS A 327 19.67 48.97 27.82
N LEU A 328 20.74 48.77 28.59
CA LEU A 328 20.82 47.99 29.83
C LEU A 328 19.93 48.58 30.94
N THR A 329 19.38 47.73 31.81
CA THR A 329 19.49 47.91 33.27
C THR A 329 19.32 46.58 34.01
N GLU A 330 20.15 46.43 35.03
CA GLU A 330 20.32 45.31 35.97
C GLU A 330 19.12 45.13 36.92
N GLN A 331 18.81 43.88 37.25
CA GLN A 331 18.87 43.30 38.61
C GLN A 331 18.76 41.78 38.54
#